data_AF-A0A812MAE2-F1
#
_entry.id   AF-A0A812MAE2-F1
#
_cell.length_a   1.000
_cell.length_b   1.000
_cell.length_c   1.000
_cell.angle_alpha   90.00
_cell.angle_beta   90.00
_cell.angle_gamma   90.00
#
_symmetry.space_group_name_H-M   'P 1'
#
loop_
_entity.id
_entity.type
_entity.pdbx_description
1 polymer ?
#
loop_
_entity_poly.entity_id
_entity_poly.type
_entity_poly.pdbx_seq_one_letter_code
_entity_poly.pdbx_strand_id
1 'polypeptide(L)'
;LGASTAEALVPGPTLHFQPRRGDYLLFRRPSPSSKPPLSTPIGSVPTPAARGVYVWPTVHGDVVVGPTNVKQDHSSIDAPSKEVVAGLRRKALQVCPALSDWPMAGSYAGLRPALEPQQYGSDFLVRSDDDLAWTTVAGVRSTGLTASLGLAERVLARLRPSQPLPPTSSPTLPSLAALAEDFAARRDGRVEVAGRSWYVWHPQTRLGLAVSGGLDSVPAGPASQGLGSCAWL
;
A
#
# COMPACT_ATOMS: atom_id res chain seq x y z
N LEU A 1 -8.12 -9.73 12.89
CA LEU A 1 -9.06 -8.84 13.60
C LEU A 1 -9.19 -7.55 12.81
N GLY A 2 -10.42 -7.14 12.44
CA GLY A 2 -10.65 -5.88 11.70
C GLY A 2 -10.68 -4.67 12.63
N ALA A 3 -10.52 -3.46 12.08
CA ALA A 3 -10.53 -2.22 12.86
C ALA A 3 -11.82 -2.05 13.70
N SER A 4 -12.99 -2.36 13.13
CA SER A 4 -14.27 -2.32 13.85
C SER A 4 -14.30 -3.27 15.05
N THR A 5 -13.69 -4.46 14.92
CA THR A 5 -13.64 -5.46 16.00
C THR A 5 -12.76 -4.99 17.14
N ALA A 6 -11.62 -4.35 16.85
CA ALA A 6 -10.75 -3.78 17.87
C ALA A 6 -11.43 -2.62 18.61
N GLU A 7 -12.11 -1.75 17.86
CA GLU A 7 -12.81 -0.58 18.43
C GLU A 7 -14.02 -0.96 19.27
N ALA A 8 -14.68 -2.08 18.99
CA ALA A 8 -15.77 -2.60 19.81
C ALA A 8 -15.34 -3.04 21.22
N LEU A 9 -14.03 -3.16 21.49
CA LEU A 9 -13.50 -3.49 22.81
C LEU A 9 -13.48 -2.28 23.76
N VAL A 10 -13.70 -1.06 23.24
CA VAL A 10 -13.56 0.19 23.98
C VAL A 10 -14.91 0.89 24.08
N PRO A 11 -15.33 1.33 25.29
CA PRO A 11 -16.51 2.16 25.48
C PRO A 11 -16.51 3.39 24.56
N GLY A 12 -17.68 3.70 23.99
CA GLY A 12 -17.87 4.87 23.15
C GLY A 12 -18.65 4.57 21.88
N PRO A 13 -18.72 5.55 20.97
CA PRO A 13 -19.44 5.40 19.72
C PRO A 13 -18.76 4.33 18.84
N THR A 14 -19.54 3.37 18.36
CA THR A 14 -19.09 2.36 17.40
C THR A 14 -18.55 3.01 16.15
N LEU A 15 -17.34 2.64 15.73
CA LEU A 15 -16.76 3.11 14.47
C LEU A 15 -17.20 2.19 13.32
N HIS A 16 -17.95 2.76 12.37
CA HIS A 16 -18.37 2.07 11.16
C HIS A 16 -17.38 2.32 10.03
N PHE A 17 -16.86 1.24 9.45
CA PHE A 17 -15.91 1.28 8.35
C PHE A 17 -16.53 0.67 7.09
N GLN A 18 -16.43 1.39 5.98
CA GLN A 18 -16.74 0.90 4.63
C GLN A 18 -15.46 0.90 3.79
N PRO A 19 -14.66 -0.19 3.82
CA PRO A 19 -13.41 -0.29 3.07
C PRO A 19 -13.55 0.09 1.59
N ARG A 20 -12.55 0.79 1.07
CA ARG A 20 -12.43 1.10 -0.36
C ARG A 20 -11.32 0.28 -0.98
N ARG A 21 -11.71 -0.70 -1.80
CA ARG A 21 -10.81 -1.50 -2.61
C ARG A 21 -10.27 -0.69 -3.77
N GLY A 22 -8.96 -0.76 -3.92
CA GLY A 22 -8.24 -0.26 -5.08
C GLY A 22 -7.36 -1.35 -5.67
N ASP A 23 -7.68 -1.77 -6.90
CA ASP A 23 -6.92 -2.72 -7.70
C ASP A 23 -5.89 -1.99 -8.55
N TYR A 24 -4.75 -2.65 -8.75
CA TYR A 24 -3.61 -2.15 -9.49
C TYR A 24 -3.08 -3.22 -10.44
N LEU A 25 -2.61 -2.80 -11.62
CA LEU A 25 -1.85 -3.63 -12.55
C LEU A 25 -0.39 -3.21 -12.54
N LEU A 26 0.51 -4.19 -12.66
CA LEU A 26 1.95 -3.99 -12.80
C LEU A 26 2.38 -4.37 -14.23
N PHE A 27 2.98 -3.43 -14.94
CA PHE A 27 3.60 -3.63 -16.24
C PHE A 27 5.11 -3.66 -16.05
N ARG A 28 5.73 -4.79 -16.39
CA ARG A 28 7.15 -5.00 -16.19
C ARG A 28 7.95 -4.40 -17.33
N ARG A 29 9.07 -3.75 -17.00
CA ARG A 29 10.01 -3.28 -18.01
C ARG A 29 10.60 -4.45 -18.81
N PRO A 30 10.70 -4.37 -20.15
CA PRO A 30 11.18 -5.48 -20.97
C PRO A 30 12.61 -5.93 -20.66
N SER A 31 13.48 -5.01 -20.24
CA SER A 31 14.84 -5.32 -19.83
C SER A 31 15.37 -4.42 -18.70
N PRO A 32 16.47 -4.80 -18.03
CA PRO A 32 17.12 -3.96 -17.03
C PRO A 32 17.64 -2.61 -17.55
N SER A 33 17.85 -2.46 -18.86
CA SER A 33 18.27 -1.21 -19.49
C SER A 33 17.09 -0.39 -20.03
N SER A 34 15.89 -0.96 -20.11
CA SER A 34 14.68 -0.24 -20.51
C SER A 34 14.37 0.87 -19.49
N LYS A 35 14.18 2.08 -20.03
CA LYS A 35 13.64 3.21 -19.27
C LYS A 35 12.12 3.16 -19.30
N PRO A 36 11.43 3.54 -18.21
CA PRO A 36 9.98 3.67 -18.27
C PRO A 36 9.58 4.73 -19.31
N PRO A 37 8.46 4.52 -20.03
CA PRO A 37 7.97 5.45 -21.04
C PRO A 37 7.40 6.74 -20.44
N LEU A 38 7.40 6.87 -19.11
CA LEU A 38 6.92 8.01 -18.34
C LEU A 38 7.96 8.35 -17.27
N SER A 39 8.18 9.64 -17.03
CA SER A 39 9.05 10.14 -15.94
C SER A 39 8.26 10.68 -14.74
N THR A 40 6.96 10.89 -14.89
CA THR A 40 6.09 11.45 -13.84
C THR A 40 4.76 10.69 -13.76
N PRO A 41 4.12 10.62 -12.58
CA PRO A 41 2.76 10.12 -12.47
C PRO A 41 1.77 10.94 -13.31
N ILE A 42 0.93 10.25 -14.08
CA ILE A 42 -0.17 10.87 -14.84
C ILE A 42 -1.49 10.37 -14.26
N GLY A 43 -2.28 11.30 -13.74
CA GLY A 43 -3.60 11.03 -13.17
C GLY A 43 -4.73 11.33 -14.15
N SER A 44 -5.88 10.70 -13.90
CA SER A 44 -7.14 11.14 -14.50
C SER A 44 -7.54 12.51 -13.94
N VAL A 45 -8.35 13.25 -14.69
CA VAL A 45 -9.00 14.46 -14.16
C VAL A 45 -9.87 14.05 -12.96
N PRO A 46 -9.66 14.62 -11.76
CA PRO A 46 -10.46 14.28 -10.59
C PRO A 46 -11.93 14.62 -10.80
N THR A 47 -12.81 13.74 -10.29
CA THR A 47 -14.24 14.02 -10.15
C THR A 47 -14.57 14.19 -8.66
N PRO A 48 -15.76 14.72 -8.31
CA PRO A 48 -16.19 14.77 -6.91
C PRO A 48 -16.19 13.39 -6.22
N ALA A 49 -16.37 12.31 -6.99
CA ALA A 49 -16.42 10.95 -6.46
C ALA A 49 -15.04 10.30 -6.28
N ALA A 50 -14.04 10.66 -7.10
CA ALA A 50 -12.70 10.05 -7.04
C ALA A 50 -11.64 10.88 -7.76
N ARG A 51 -10.38 10.77 -7.30
CA ARG A 51 -9.20 11.25 -8.03
C ARG A 51 -8.90 10.46 -9.31
N GLY A 52 -9.56 9.31 -9.50
CA GLY A 52 -9.42 8.46 -10.67
C GLY A 52 -8.15 7.60 -10.69
N VAL A 53 -7.92 6.97 -11.84
CA VAL A 53 -6.77 6.07 -12.09
C VAL A 53 -5.54 6.91 -12.44
N TYR A 54 -4.40 6.50 -11.89
CA TYR A 54 -3.07 6.99 -12.19
C TYR A 54 -2.26 5.95 -12.95
N VAL A 55 -1.29 6.42 -13.73
CA VAL A 55 -0.24 5.63 -14.37
C VAL A 55 1.10 6.23 -13.97
N TRP A 56 2.00 5.46 -13.36
CA TRP A 56 3.28 5.99 -12.88
C TRP A 56 4.41 4.96 -12.94
N PRO A 57 5.66 5.41 -13.18
CA PRO A 57 6.83 4.56 -13.04
C PRO A 57 7.15 4.29 -11.56
N THR A 58 7.59 3.09 -11.25
CA THR A 58 8.17 2.72 -9.96
C THR A 58 9.65 3.08 -9.90
N VAL A 59 10.22 3.05 -8.69
CA VAL A 59 11.68 3.16 -8.48
C VAL A 59 12.49 2.04 -9.13
N HIS A 60 11.84 0.94 -9.54
CA HIS A 60 12.47 -0.19 -10.24
C HIS A 60 12.32 -0.12 -11.77
N GLY A 61 11.65 0.92 -12.29
CA GLY A 61 11.43 1.11 -13.72
C GLY A 61 10.20 0.40 -14.30
N ASP A 62 9.51 -0.44 -13.51
CA ASP A 62 8.18 -0.97 -13.86
C ASP A 62 7.13 0.14 -13.84
N VAL A 63 5.99 -0.05 -14.49
CA VAL A 63 4.88 0.92 -14.50
C VAL A 63 3.67 0.34 -13.78
N VAL A 64 3.06 1.14 -12.92
CA VAL A 64 1.83 0.78 -12.19
C VAL A 64 0.65 1.54 -12.75
N VAL A 65 -0.51 0.88 -12.80
CA VAL A 65 -1.78 1.47 -13.20
C VAL A 65 -2.83 1.18 -12.14
N GLY A 66 -3.48 2.22 -11.63
CA GLY A 66 -4.53 2.10 -10.62
C GLY A 66 -4.65 3.38 -9.79
N PRO A 67 -5.38 3.35 -8.67
CA PRO A 67 -6.26 2.29 -8.22
C PRO A 67 -7.64 2.34 -8.90
N THR A 68 -8.40 1.25 -8.84
CA THR A 68 -9.88 1.33 -8.83
C THR A 68 -10.39 1.99 -7.53
N ASN A 69 -11.70 2.25 -7.43
CA ASN A 69 -12.32 2.77 -6.21
C ASN A 69 -13.67 2.11 -5.95
N VAL A 70 -13.63 0.89 -5.40
CA VAL A 70 -14.82 0.06 -5.16
C VAL A 70 -15.12 0.00 -3.67
N LYS A 71 -16.37 0.24 -3.29
CA LYS A 71 -16.86 0.01 -1.91
C LYS A 71 -17.00 -1.49 -1.68
N GLN A 72 -16.60 -1.98 -0.52
CA GLN A 72 -16.90 -3.34 -0.09
C GLN A 72 -17.18 -3.39 1.42
N ASP A 73 -17.92 -4.41 1.84
CA ASP A 73 -18.37 -4.56 3.23
C ASP A 73 -17.54 -5.59 4.03
N HIS A 74 -16.52 -6.17 3.39
CA HIS A 74 -15.60 -7.13 3.99
C HIS A 74 -14.14 -6.66 3.89
N SER A 75 -13.26 -7.32 4.63
CA SER A 75 -11.82 -7.04 4.64
C SER A 75 -10.99 -8.03 3.83
N SER A 76 -11.62 -9.02 3.19
CA SER A 76 -10.90 -9.91 2.27
C SER A 76 -10.45 -9.18 1.01
N ILE A 77 -9.33 -9.66 0.47
CA ILE A 77 -8.76 -9.21 -0.79
C ILE A 77 -8.68 -10.45 -1.68
N ASP A 78 -9.44 -10.42 -2.76
CA ASP A 78 -9.44 -11.46 -3.80
C ASP A 78 -8.80 -10.92 -5.08
N ALA A 79 -8.48 -11.78 -6.04
CA ALA A 79 -7.99 -11.34 -7.36
C ALA A 79 -9.01 -10.40 -8.05
N PRO A 80 -8.56 -9.41 -8.84
CA PRO A 80 -9.46 -8.55 -9.60
C PRO A 80 -10.22 -9.35 -10.67
N SER A 81 -11.45 -8.93 -10.97
CA SER A 81 -12.22 -9.52 -12.05
C SER A 81 -11.58 -9.22 -13.43
N LYS A 82 -11.94 -10.00 -14.46
CA LYS A 82 -11.43 -9.79 -15.82
C LYS A 82 -11.80 -8.40 -16.36
N GLU A 83 -12.96 -7.89 -15.96
CA GLU A 83 -13.48 -6.57 -16.34
C GLU A 83 -12.65 -5.46 -15.69
N VAL A 84 -12.27 -5.61 -14.42
CA VAL A 84 -11.38 -4.68 -13.72
C VAL A 84 -10.01 -4.64 -14.40
N VAL A 85 -9.43 -5.82 -14.71
CA VAL A 85 -8.16 -5.92 -15.42
C VAL A 85 -8.25 -5.26 -16.80
N ALA A 86 -9.28 -5.56 -17.58
CA ALA A 86 -9.48 -4.97 -18.90
C ALA A 86 -9.66 -3.44 -18.84
N GLY A 87 -10.39 -2.95 -17.85
CA GLY A 87 -10.63 -1.52 -17.64
C GLY A 87 -9.34 -0.76 -17.28
N LEU A 88 -8.57 -1.28 -16.33
CA LEU A 88 -7.27 -0.71 -15.96
C LEU A 88 -6.28 -0.76 -17.14
N ARG A 89 -6.22 -1.88 -17.87
CA ARG A 89 -5.37 -2.00 -19.07
C ARG A 89 -5.75 -0.99 -20.14
N ARG A 90 -7.05 -0.81 -20.42
CA ARG A 90 -7.52 0.22 -21.37
C ARG A 90 -7.07 1.61 -20.95
N LYS A 91 -7.19 1.93 -19.66
CA LYS A 91 -6.77 3.25 -19.14
C LYS A 91 -5.25 3.43 -19.20
N ALA A 92 -4.48 2.37 -18.94
CA ALA A 92 -3.03 2.36 -19.11
C ALA A 92 -2.63 2.77 -20.53
N LEU A 93 -3.20 2.10 -21.54
CA LEU A 93 -2.86 2.29 -22.95
C LEU A 93 -3.35 3.64 -23.50
N GLN A 94 -4.43 4.20 -22.93
CA GLN A 94 -4.85 5.57 -23.25
C GLN A 94 -3.84 6.62 -22.78
N VAL A 95 -3.22 6.42 -21.62
CA VAL A 95 -2.26 7.36 -21.03
C VAL A 95 -0.85 7.15 -21.59
N CYS A 96 -0.47 5.89 -21.78
CA CYS A 96 0.86 5.50 -22.23
C CYS A 96 0.74 4.33 -23.21
N PRO A 97 0.55 4.62 -24.51
CA PRO A 97 0.41 3.58 -25.55
C PRO A 97 1.58 2.59 -25.60
N ALA A 98 2.80 3.05 -25.31
CA ALA A 98 4.01 2.21 -25.28
C ALA A 98 3.95 1.03 -24.28
N LEU A 99 3.01 1.05 -23.32
CA LEU A 99 2.77 -0.10 -22.44
C LEU A 99 2.13 -1.29 -23.19
N SER A 100 1.72 -1.14 -24.45
CA SER A 100 1.25 -2.26 -25.28
C SER A 100 2.29 -3.38 -25.41
N ASP A 101 3.57 -2.99 -25.39
CA ASP A 101 4.72 -3.87 -25.61
C ASP A 101 5.32 -4.36 -24.30
N TRP A 102 4.78 -3.91 -23.16
CA TRP A 102 5.25 -4.28 -21.84
C TRP A 102 4.41 -5.43 -21.28
N PRO A 103 5.02 -6.53 -20.79
CA PRO A 103 4.27 -7.62 -20.19
C PRO A 103 3.59 -7.18 -18.88
N MET A 104 2.33 -7.59 -18.69
CA MET A 104 1.68 -7.47 -17.39
C MET A 104 2.29 -8.52 -16.45
N ALA A 105 2.98 -8.09 -15.41
CA ALA A 105 3.66 -8.95 -14.44
C ALA A 105 2.77 -9.37 -13.27
N GLY A 106 1.56 -8.84 -13.18
CA GLY A 106 0.58 -9.23 -12.19
C GLY A 106 -0.33 -8.09 -11.77
N SER A 107 -1.08 -8.33 -10.69
CA SER A 107 -1.98 -7.37 -10.09
C SER A 107 -1.91 -7.45 -8.57
N TYR A 108 -2.31 -6.39 -7.90
CA TYR A 108 -2.52 -6.40 -6.45
C TYR A 108 -3.66 -5.47 -6.09
N ALA A 109 -4.20 -5.63 -4.89
CA ALA A 109 -5.23 -4.74 -4.38
C ALA A 109 -4.89 -4.28 -2.96
N GLY A 110 -5.33 -3.08 -2.63
CA GLY A 110 -5.26 -2.52 -1.29
C GLY A 110 -6.64 -2.07 -0.81
N LEU A 111 -6.89 -2.21 0.49
CA LEU A 111 -8.10 -1.71 1.14
C LEU A 111 -7.78 -0.45 1.93
N ARG A 112 -8.51 0.63 1.65
CA ARG A 112 -8.44 1.87 2.43
C ARG A 112 -9.51 1.82 3.51
N PRO A 113 -9.14 1.91 4.81
CA PRO A 113 -10.11 1.96 5.88
C PRO A 113 -10.81 3.33 5.85
N ALA A 114 -12.00 3.38 5.30
CA ALA A 114 -12.81 4.60 5.26
C ALA A 114 -13.89 4.53 6.33
N LEU A 115 -13.94 5.55 7.18
CA LEU A 115 -15.06 5.75 8.10
C LEU A 115 -16.32 6.17 7.33
N GLU A 116 -17.49 5.82 7.85
CA GLU A 116 -18.75 6.32 7.33
C GLU A 116 -18.88 7.84 7.55
N PRO A 117 -19.13 8.64 6.50
CA PRO A 117 -19.11 10.11 6.59
C PRO A 117 -20.09 10.72 7.59
N GLN A 118 -21.18 10.01 7.90
CA GLN A 118 -22.26 10.47 8.76
C GLN A 118 -21.79 10.74 10.20
N GLN A 119 -20.72 10.07 10.65
CA GLN A 119 -20.29 10.11 12.05
C GLN A 119 -19.10 11.06 12.28
N TYR A 120 -18.14 11.09 11.35
CA TYR A 120 -16.88 11.85 11.51
C TYR A 120 -16.45 12.60 10.25
N GLY A 121 -17.36 12.75 9.28
CA GLY A 121 -17.01 13.27 7.97
C GLY A 121 -16.02 12.37 7.24
N SER A 122 -15.24 12.97 6.34
CA SER A 122 -14.31 12.23 5.49
C SER A 122 -12.84 12.38 5.93
N ASP A 123 -12.60 12.85 7.15
CA ASP A 123 -11.26 13.13 7.66
C ASP A 123 -10.64 11.95 8.43
N PHE A 124 -9.37 12.07 8.79
CA PHE A 124 -8.71 11.18 9.72
C PHE A 124 -9.28 11.36 11.14
N LEU A 125 -9.51 10.26 11.85
CA LEU A 125 -9.92 10.28 13.25
C LEU A 125 -8.71 9.95 14.12
N VAL A 126 -8.40 10.84 15.07
CA VAL A 126 -7.46 10.56 16.15
C VAL A 126 -8.15 10.84 17.47
N ARG A 127 -8.42 9.80 18.27
CA ARG A 127 -9.01 9.89 19.62
C ARG A 127 -8.18 9.09 20.60
N SER A 128 -8.19 9.51 21.86
CA SER A 128 -7.49 8.84 22.95
C SER A 128 -8.43 8.75 24.15
N ASP A 129 -8.34 7.63 24.85
CA ASP A 129 -8.97 7.39 26.14
C ASP A 129 -7.85 7.07 27.13
N ASP A 130 -7.62 8.00 28.07
CA ASP A 130 -6.52 7.92 29.00
C ASP A 130 -6.73 6.85 30.07
N ASP A 131 -7.99 6.63 30.49
CA ASP A 131 -8.33 5.66 31.53
C ASP A 131 -8.13 4.23 31.02
N LEU A 132 -8.27 4.04 29.71
CA LEU A 132 -8.06 2.76 29.01
C LEU A 132 -6.68 2.62 28.39
N ALA A 133 -5.82 3.66 28.48
CA ALA A 133 -4.56 3.75 27.76
C ALA A 133 -4.70 3.40 26.26
N TRP A 134 -5.81 3.84 25.65
CA TRP A 134 -6.18 3.48 24.28
C TRP A 134 -6.08 4.69 23.36
N THR A 135 -5.48 4.52 22.19
CA THR A 135 -5.47 5.55 21.15
C THR A 135 -5.88 4.95 19.81
N THR A 136 -6.92 5.53 19.23
CA THR A 136 -7.43 5.16 17.90
C THR A 136 -6.92 6.13 16.86
N VAL A 137 -6.30 5.59 15.82
CA VAL A 137 -6.06 6.30 14.55
C VAL A 137 -6.85 5.59 13.45
N ALA A 138 -7.93 6.21 13.00
CA ALA A 138 -8.90 5.60 12.09
C ALA A 138 -9.19 6.49 10.88
N GLY A 139 -9.84 5.93 9.86
CA GLY A 139 -10.17 6.66 8.65
C GLY A 139 -8.97 7.05 7.79
N VAL A 140 -7.82 6.40 7.97
CA VAL A 140 -6.58 6.69 7.22
C VAL A 140 -6.71 6.22 5.77
N ARG A 141 -7.20 7.11 4.90
CA ARG A 141 -7.47 6.87 3.46
C ARG A 141 -6.27 7.29 2.60
N SER A 142 -6.54 7.71 1.35
CA SER A 142 -5.56 8.39 0.50
C SER A 142 -4.94 9.56 1.28
N THR A 143 -3.65 9.83 1.02
CA THR A 143 -2.77 10.75 1.79
C THR A 143 -2.34 10.27 3.17
N GLY A 144 -2.78 9.11 3.65
CA GLY A 144 -2.33 8.56 4.94
C GLY A 144 -0.80 8.40 5.06
N LEU A 145 -0.13 7.94 3.98
CA LEU A 145 1.33 7.86 3.96
C LEU A 145 1.98 9.25 4.06
N THR A 146 1.49 10.21 3.26
CA THR A 146 1.99 11.59 3.28
C THR A 146 1.73 12.28 4.63
N ALA A 147 0.60 11.98 5.26
CA ALA A 147 0.20 12.54 6.55
C ALA A 147 0.78 11.79 7.75
N SER A 148 1.52 10.69 7.55
CA SER A 148 1.94 9.77 8.62
C SER A 148 2.72 10.47 9.73
N LEU A 149 3.65 11.37 9.39
CA LEU A 149 4.43 12.12 10.38
C LEU A 149 3.55 13.10 11.18
N GLY A 150 2.66 13.84 10.51
CA GLY A 150 1.72 14.73 11.19
C GLY A 150 0.69 13.98 12.05
N LEU A 151 0.27 12.79 11.62
CA LEU A 151 -0.56 11.89 12.43
C LEU A 151 0.21 11.40 13.67
N ALA A 152 1.49 11.06 13.54
CA ALA A 152 2.32 10.64 14.66
C ALA A 152 2.49 11.77 15.69
N GLU A 153 2.76 13.00 15.24
CA GLU A 153 2.80 14.19 16.10
C GLU A 153 1.45 14.43 16.80
N ARG A 154 0.34 14.27 16.07
CA ARG A 154 -1.01 14.46 16.60
C ARG A 154 -1.40 13.40 17.63
N VAL A 155 -0.92 12.17 17.45
CA VAL A 155 -1.04 11.08 18.43
C VAL A 155 -0.21 11.42 19.66
N LEU A 156 1.05 11.80 19.48
CA LEU A 156 1.94 12.14 20.58
C LEU A 156 1.39 13.26 21.45
N ALA A 157 0.84 14.32 20.84
CA ALA A 157 0.22 15.43 21.56
C ALA A 157 -1.01 15.04 22.40
N ARG A 158 -1.59 13.85 22.18
CA ARG A 158 -2.70 13.32 22.97
C ARG A 158 -2.28 12.27 23.99
N LEU A 159 -1.09 11.69 23.86
CA LEU A 159 -0.58 10.78 24.88
C LEU A 159 -0.25 11.61 26.13
N ARG A 160 -0.75 11.18 27.29
CA ARG A 160 -0.30 11.77 28.56
C ARG A 160 1.22 11.66 28.67
N PRO A 161 1.92 12.64 29.26
CA PRO A 161 3.34 12.56 29.56
C PRO A 161 3.58 11.60 30.74
N SER A 162 3.25 10.32 30.56
CA SER A 162 3.48 9.27 31.56
C SER A 162 4.78 8.51 31.31
N GLN A 163 5.33 8.57 30.08
CA GLN A 163 6.63 7.99 29.75
C GLN A 163 7.48 8.95 28.89
N PRO A 164 8.79 9.07 29.18
CA PRO A 164 9.71 9.72 28.28
C PRO A 164 9.77 8.92 26.97
N LEU A 165 9.69 9.63 25.84
CA LEU A 165 9.86 9.00 24.54
C LEU A 165 11.29 8.46 24.42
N PRO A 166 11.47 7.27 23.81
CA PRO A 166 12.81 6.81 23.48
C PRO A 166 13.49 7.83 22.55
N PRO A 167 14.82 8.00 22.65
CA PRO A 167 15.55 8.87 21.76
C PRO A 167 15.31 8.47 20.31
N THR A 168 14.99 9.46 19.48
CA THR A 168 14.81 9.27 18.04
C THR A 168 16.18 9.05 17.41
N SER A 169 16.41 7.85 16.87
CA SER A 169 17.50 7.60 15.93
C SER A 169 16.89 7.21 14.60
N SER A 170 17.26 7.92 13.54
CA SER A 170 16.92 7.50 12.18
C SER A 170 17.93 6.42 11.78
N PRO A 171 17.51 5.18 11.53
CA PRO A 171 18.43 4.17 11.03
C PRO A 171 18.96 4.61 9.66
N THR A 172 20.22 4.31 9.38
CA THR A 172 20.72 4.42 8.00
C THR A 172 20.00 3.38 7.16
N LEU A 173 19.30 3.82 6.11
CA LEU A 173 18.61 2.92 5.20
C LEU A 173 19.59 2.39 4.14
N PRO A 174 19.59 1.08 3.84
CA PRO A 174 20.37 0.55 2.72
C PRO A 174 19.89 1.16 1.39
N SER A 175 20.77 1.18 0.39
CA SER A 175 20.39 1.57 -0.96
C SER A 175 19.38 0.59 -1.55
N LEU A 176 18.62 1.03 -2.56
CA LEU A 176 17.68 0.14 -3.26
C LEU A 176 18.39 -1.08 -3.87
N ALA A 177 19.62 -0.89 -4.37
CA ALA A 177 20.46 -1.97 -4.89
C ALA A 177 20.84 -2.97 -3.80
N ALA A 178 21.29 -2.48 -2.64
CA ALA A 178 21.63 -3.34 -1.50
C ALA A 178 20.41 -4.12 -0.99
N LEU A 179 19.23 -3.50 -0.93
CA LEU A 179 17.99 -4.20 -0.57
C LEU A 179 17.62 -5.28 -1.59
N ALA A 180 17.85 -5.02 -2.89
CA ALA A 180 17.53 -5.97 -3.94
C ALA A 180 18.50 -7.17 -3.93
N GLU A 181 19.79 -6.91 -3.75
CA GLU A 181 20.83 -7.93 -3.57
C GLU A 181 20.54 -8.82 -2.36
N ASP A 182 20.24 -8.23 -1.20
CA ASP A 182 19.91 -8.98 0.01
C ASP A 182 18.61 -9.81 -0.18
N PHE A 183 17.55 -9.20 -0.70
CA PHE A 183 16.30 -9.91 -0.98
C PHE A 183 16.51 -11.12 -1.90
N ALA A 184 17.33 -10.95 -2.95
CA ALA A 184 17.63 -12.00 -3.91
C ALA A 184 18.57 -13.09 -3.36
N ALA A 185 19.55 -12.71 -2.55
CA ALA A 185 20.46 -13.64 -1.90
C ALA A 185 19.73 -14.54 -0.90
N ARG A 186 18.81 -13.96 -0.11
CA ARG A 186 18.10 -14.69 0.95
C ARG A 186 17.03 -15.65 0.42
N ARG A 187 16.28 -15.25 -0.61
CA ARG A 187 15.14 -16.00 -1.20
C ARG A 187 14.04 -16.41 -0.21
N ASP A 188 13.99 -15.79 0.97
CA ASP A 188 13.02 -16.04 2.04
C ASP A 188 11.95 -14.93 2.15
N GLY A 189 11.98 -13.97 1.22
CA GLY A 189 11.05 -12.84 1.18
C GLY A 189 11.35 -11.74 2.21
N ARG A 190 12.55 -11.71 2.79
CA ARG A 190 12.99 -10.71 3.77
C ARG A 190 14.11 -9.82 3.25
N VAL A 191 14.33 -8.71 3.95
CA VAL A 191 15.51 -7.85 3.83
C VAL A 191 16.05 -7.50 5.21
N GLU A 192 17.33 -7.20 5.32
CA GLU A 192 17.94 -6.61 6.50
C GLU A 192 17.90 -5.07 6.43
N VAL A 193 17.36 -4.46 7.49
CA VAL A 193 17.41 -3.01 7.69
C VAL A 193 17.75 -2.75 9.15
N ALA A 194 18.86 -2.03 9.37
CA ALA A 194 19.35 -1.66 10.69
C ALA A 194 19.55 -2.86 11.64
N GLY A 195 20.21 -3.92 11.16
CA GLY A 195 20.51 -5.12 11.95
C GLY A 195 19.29 -5.98 12.29
N ARG A 196 18.14 -5.73 11.64
CA ARG A 196 16.90 -6.48 11.84
C ARG A 196 16.40 -7.01 10.51
N SER A 197 15.86 -8.23 10.53
CA SER A 197 15.26 -8.87 9.37
C SER A 197 13.76 -8.55 9.29
N TRP A 198 13.33 -8.03 8.14
CA TRP A 198 11.96 -7.59 7.87
C TRP A 198 11.38 -8.32 6.66
N TYR A 199 10.15 -8.79 6.76
CA TYR A 199 9.42 -9.31 5.60
C TYR A 199 9.02 -8.19 4.65
N VAL A 200 9.23 -8.40 3.35
CA VAL A 200 8.70 -7.53 2.30
C VAL A 200 7.33 -8.05 1.89
N TRP A 201 6.27 -7.38 2.35
CA TRP A 201 4.89 -7.82 2.10
C TRP A 201 4.29 -7.26 0.82
N HIS A 202 4.64 -6.02 0.46
CA HIS A 202 3.96 -5.31 -0.62
C HIS A 202 4.34 -5.90 -1.99
N PRO A 203 3.36 -6.34 -2.82
CA PRO A 203 3.65 -7.03 -4.07
C PRO A 203 4.59 -6.23 -5.00
N GLN A 204 4.25 -4.97 -5.29
CA GLN A 204 5.09 -4.11 -6.15
C GLN A 204 6.57 -4.07 -5.69
N THR A 205 6.81 -4.03 -4.38
CA THR A 205 8.18 -3.97 -3.82
C THR A 205 8.88 -5.31 -3.98
N ARG A 206 8.19 -6.43 -3.70
CA ARG A 206 8.76 -7.77 -3.89
C ARG A 206 9.16 -8.02 -5.35
N LEU A 207 8.31 -7.64 -6.30
CA LEU A 207 8.63 -7.74 -7.73
C LEU A 207 9.86 -6.89 -8.06
N GLY A 208 9.84 -5.63 -7.65
CA GLY A 208 10.93 -4.71 -7.91
C GLY A 208 12.27 -5.19 -7.37
N LEU A 209 12.30 -5.65 -6.11
CA LEU A 209 13.50 -6.20 -5.48
C LEU A 209 13.96 -7.51 -6.14
N ALA A 210 13.03 -8.43 -6.45
CA ALA A 210 13.37 -9.68 -7.13
C ALA A 210 14.05 -9.42 -8.47
N VAL A 211 13.43 -8.60 -9.33
CA VAL A 211 13.97 -8.30 -10.67
C VAL A 211 15.26 -7.49 -10.59
N SER A 212 15.33 -6.51 -9.68
CA SER A 212 16.54 -5.69 -9.51
C SER A 212 17.71 -6.50 -8.94
N GLY A 213 17.42 -7.54 -8.15
CA GLY A 213 18.41 -8.49 -7.63
C GLY A 213 18.70 -9.66 -8.58
N GLY A 214 18.17 -9.65 -9.81
CA GLY A 214 18.49 -10.65 -10.84
C GLY A 214 17.73 -11.97 -10.71
N LEU A 215 16.59 -12.00 -10.02
CA LEU A 215 15.72 -13.17 -9.97
C LEU A 215 14.71 -13.17 -11.12
N ASP A 216 14.52 -14.34 -11.74
CA ASP A 216 13.50 -14.57 -12.78
C ASP A 216 12.07 -14.64 -12.21
N SER A 217 11.95 -14.99 -10.92
CA SER A 217 10.68 -15.11 -10.23
C SER A 217 10.74 -14.49 -8.83
N VAL A 218 9.58 -14.02 -8.35
CA VAL A 218 9.46 -13.48 -6.99
C VAL A 218 9.48 -14.66 -6.01
N PRO A 219 10.39 -14.69 -5.02
CA PRO A 219 10.40 -15.73 -3.99
C PRO A 219 9.02 -15.86 -3.32
N ALA A 220 8.70 -17.04 -2.79
CA ALA A 220 7.46 -17.20 -2.02
C ALA A 220 7.44 -16.22 -0.84
N GLY A 221 6.28 -15.62 -0.59
CA GLY A 221 6.05 -14.86 0.63
C GLY A 221 5.81 -15.81 1.80
N PRO A 222 5.93 -15.33 3.05
CA PRO A 222 5.29 -16.03 4.17
C PRO A 222 3.83 -16.33 3.81
N ALA A 223 3.38 -17.56 4.09
CA ALA A 223 1.97 -17.92 3.93
C ALA A 223 1.12 -16.88 4.66
N SER A 224 0.16 -16.29 3.98
CA SER A 224 -0.79 -15.38 4.60
C SER A 224 -1.60 -16.14 5.64
N GLN A 225 -1.14 -16.18 6.88
CA GLN A 225 -1.96 -16.58 8.00
C GLN A 225 -3.01 -15.47 8.23
N GLY A 226 -4.10 -15.51 7.45
CA GLY A 226 -5.30 -14.71 7.67
C GLY A 226 -5.37 -13.33 7.00
N LEU A 227 -4.41 -12.93 6.17
CA LEU A 227 -4.52 -11.75 5.29
C LEU A 227 -4.58 -12.21 3.84
N GLY A 228 -5.77 -12.21 3.24
CA GLY A 228 -6.06 -12.73 1.89
C GLY A 228 -4.88 -12.60 0.92
N SER A 229 -4.60 -13.69 0.22
CA SER A 229 -3.51 -13.79 -0.75
C SER A 229 -3.46 -12.53 -1.64
N CYS A 230 -2.34 -11.80 -1.56
CA CYS A 230 -1.92 -11.00 -2.69
C CYS A 230 -1.58 -11.99 -3.80
N ALA A 231 -2.60 -12.37 -4.58
CA ALA A 231 -2.46 -13.28 -5.69
C ALA A 231 -1.57 -12.60 -6.74
N TRP A 232 -0.31 -13.03 -6.79
CA TRP A 232 0.46 -12.96 -8.02
C TRP A 232 -0.26 -13.86 -9.03
N LEU A 233 -0.78 -13.26 -10.10
CA LEU A 233 -1.04 -13.95 -11.35
C LEU A 233 0.19 -13.77 -12.23
#